data_AF-A0A965P3E3-F1
#
_entry.id   AF-A0A965P3E3-F1
#
_cell.length_a   1.000
_cell.length_b   1.000
_cell.length_c   1.000
_cell.angle_alpha   90.00
_cell.angle_beta   90.00
_cell.angle_gamma   90.00
#
_symmetry.space_group_name_H-M   'P 1'
#
loop_
_entity.id
_entity.type
_entity.pdbx_description
1 polymer ?
#
loop_
_entity_poly.entity_id
_entity_poly.type
_entity_poly.pdbx_seq_one_letter_code
_entity_poly.pdbx_strand_id
1 'polypeptide(L)'
;ALIARAVAAAEARHFRMAVAIVEPSGELVAFVRMDDTQYGSIFVAQKKASTAARYRMPTSTMEERTLAGRTVTLANEDSLPIAGGIPIIVDGKIVGAIGVSGAAASEDNEIAKAALGQ
;
A
#
# COMPACT_ATOMS: atom_id res chain seq x y z
N ALA A 1 -4.65 7.80 -13.11
CA ALA A 1 -4.63 8.94 -12.17
C ALA A 1 -3.89 8.61 -10.86
N LEU A 2 -4.30 7.57 -10.11
CA LEU A 2 -3.70 7.22 -8.80
C LEU A 2 -2.18 7.01 -8.86
N ILE A 3 -1.70 6.16 -9.78
CA ILE A 3 -0.27 5.91 -9.99
C ILE A 3 0.51 7.21 -10.22
N ALA A 4 0.05 8.05 -11.15
CA ALA A 4 0.73 9.30 -11.47
C ALA A 4 0.80 10.25 -10.25
N ARG A 5 -0.26 10.34 -9.44
CA ARG A 5 -0.25 11.14 -8.21
C ARG A 5 0.72 10.58 -7.17
N ALA A 6 0.77 9.27 -7.00
CA ALA A 6 1.72 8.61 -6.10
C ALA A 6 3.17 8.87 -6.53
N VAL A 7 3.47 8.73 -7.83
CA VAL A 7 4.80 9.00 -8.39
C VAL A 7 5.18 10.47 -8.18
N ALA A 8 4.31 11.42 -8.52
CA ALA A 8 4.59 12.84 -8.31
C ALA A 8 4.84 13.18 -6.82
N ALA A 9 4.06 12.58 -5.92
CA ALA A 9 4.22 12.77 -4.48
C ALA A 9 5.53 12.15 -3.94
N ALA A 10 5.98 11.04 -4.52
CA ALA A 10 7.26 10.41 -4.19
C ALA A 10 8.44 11.24 -4.72
N GLU A 11 8.38 11.72 -5.96
CA GLU A 11 9.40 12.59 -6.57
C GLU A 11 9.58 13.88 -5.78
N ALA A 12 8.49 14.51 -5.34
CA ALA A 12 8.53 15.71 -4.50
C ALA A 12 9.24 15.49 -3.15
N ARG A 13 9.36 14.25 -2.70
CA ARG A 13 10.05 13.85 -1.46
C ARG A 13 11.38 13.14 -1.71
N HIS A 14 11.85 13.11 -2.97
CA HIS A 14 13.06 12.41 -3.39
C HIS A 14 13.07 10.90 -3.12
N PHE A 15 11.89 10.28 -3.06
CA PHE A 15 11.77 8.84 -2.90
C PHE A 15 11.74 8.10 -4.24
N ARG A 16 12.23 6.85 -4.22
CA ARG A 16 12.12 5.88 -5.32
C ARG A 16 11.25 4.73 -4.86
N MET A 17 10.06 4.60 -5.46
CA MET A 17 9.02 3.70 -4.95
C MET A 17 8.38 2.82 -6.02
N ALA A 18 7.84 1.70 -5.56
CA ALA A 18 6.90 0.85 -6.25
C ALA A 18 5.48 1.19 -5.78
N VAL A 19 4.55 1.26 -6.72
CA VAL A 19 3.14 1.55 -6.46
C VAL A 19 2.28 0.52 -7.18
N ALA A 20 1.39 -0.13 -6.43
CA ALA A 20 0.44 -1.12 -6.92
C ALA A 20 -0.99 -0.63 -6.70
N ILE A 21 -1.86 -0.90 -7.67
CA ILE A 21 -3.31 -0.78 -7.56
C ILE A 21 -3.91 -2.15 -7.79
N VAL A 22 -4.82 -2.56 -6.91
CA VAL A 22 -5.53 -3.84 -7.00
C VAL A 22 -7.04 -3.62 -7.03
N GLU A 23 -7.77 -4.58 -7.59
CA GLU A 23 -9.23 -4.65 -7.50
C GLU A 23 -9.68 -5.17 -6.12
N PRO A 24 -11.00 -5.21 -5.81
CA PRO A 24 -11.47 -5.65 -4.48
C PRO A 24 -11.09 -7.07 -4.09
N SER A 25 -10.87 -7.97 -5.05
CA SER A 25 -10.38 -9.35 -4.82
C SER A 25 -8.91 -9.39 -4.37
N GLY A 26 -8.17 -8.28 -4.53
CA GLY A 26 -6.74 -8.18 -4.32
C GLY A 26 -5.89 -8.46 -5.56
N GLU A 27 -6.50 -8.76 -6.72
CA GLU A 27 -5.76 -8.97 -7.96
C GLU A 27 -5.24 -7.66 -8.57
N LEU A 28 -4.07 -7.75 -9.20
CA LEU A 28 -3.33 -6.58 -9.70
C LEU A 28 -4.02 -5.95 -10.90
N VAL A 29 -4.25 -4.63 -10.83
CA VAL A 29 -4.84 -3.82 -11.91
C VAL A 29 -3.78 -2.96 -12.58
N ALA A 30 -2.91 -2.33 -11.79
CA ALA A 30 -1.84 -1.49 -12.30
C ALA A 30 -0.64 -1.52 -11.37
N PHE A 31 0.55 -1.40 -11.94
CA PHE A 31 1.80 -1.37 -11.19
C PHE A 31 2.80 -0.43 -11.87
N VAL A 32 3.54 0.33 -11.08
CA VAL A 32 4.74 1.04 -11.52
C VAL A 32 5.85 0.85 -10.50
N ARG A 33 7.09 0.79 -10.99
CA ARG A 33 8.28 0.90 -10.16
C ARG A 33 9.13 2.03 -10.73
N MET A 34 9.44 3.02 -9.90
CA MET A 34 10.37 4.08 -10.25
C MET A 34 11.79 3.50 -10.40
N ASP A 35 12.62 4.14 -11.22
CA ASP A 35 14.03 3.75 -11.33
C ASP A 35 14.73 3.80 -9.96
N ASP A 36 15.71 2.92 -9.78
CA ASP A 36 16.47 2.75 -8.53
C ASP A 36 15.67 2.37 -7.27
N THR A 37 14.38 2.05 -7.40
CA THR A 37 13.59 1.46 -6.31
C THR A 37 14.12 0.08 -5.94
N GLN A 38 14.22 -0.22 -4.64
CA GLN A 38 14.58 -1.57 -4.15
C GLN A 38 13.69 -2.66 -4.79
N TYR A 39 14.30 -3.75 -5.27
CA TYR A 39 13.57 -4.85 -5.90
C TYR A 39 12.56 -5.51 -4.96
N GLY A 40 12.83 -5.56 -3.66
CA GLY A 40 11.90 -6.07 -2.65
C GLY A 40 10.57 -5.30 -2.61
N SER A 41 10.60 -4.00 -2.93
CA SER A 41 9.40 -3.15 -2.94
C SER A 41 8.37 -3.56 -3.98
N ILE A 42 8.75 -4.31 -5.03
CA ILE A 42 7.81 -4.84 -6.03
C ILE A 42 6.77 -5.72 -5.35
N PHE A 43 7.24 -6.73 -4.62
CA PHE A 43 6.36 -7.66 -3.92
C PHE A 43 5.65 -6.99 -2.75
N VAL A 44 6.39 -6.17 -1.98
CA VAL A 44 5.84 -5.48 -0.80
C VAL A 44 4.69 -4.54 -1.17
N ALA A 45 4.82 -3.74 -2.23
CA ALA A 45 3.75 -2.83 -2.66
C ALA A 45 2.49 -3.60 -3.07
N GLN A 46 2.64 -4.69 -3.83
CA GLN A 46 1.51 -5.53 -4.26
C GLN A 46 0.85 -6.24 -3.06
N LYS A 47 1.65 -6.73 -2.10
CA LYS A 47 1.14 -7.40 -0.91
C LYS A 47 0.45 -6.43 0.04
N LYS A 48 0.95 -5.20 0.20
CA LYS A 48 0.27 -4.12 0.94
C LYS A 48 -1.09 -3.78 0.32
N ALA A 49 -1.13 -3.61 -1.00
CA ALA A 49 -2.38 -3.31 -1.73
C ALA A 49 -3.42 -4.44 -1.56
N SER A 50 -3.04 -5.68 -1.88
CA SER A 50 -3.93 -6.84 -1.77
C SER A 50 -4.39 -7.09 -0.33
N THR A 51 -3.51 -6.89 0.67
CA THR A 51 -3.89 -6.96 2.09
C THR A 51 -4.96 -5.91 2.40
N ALA A 52 -4.75 -4.65 2.01
CA ALA A 52 -5.72 -3.60 2.26
C ALA A 52 -7.08 -3.86 1.60
N ALA A 53 -7.10 -4.38 0.37
CA ALA A 53 -8.33 -4.74 -0.33
C ALA A 53 -9.07 -5.91 0.35
N ARG A 54 -8.38 -7.02 0.59
CA ARG A 54 -8.98 -8.27 1.12
C ARG A 54 -9.45 -8.12 2.56
N TYR A 55 -8.69 -7.41 3.40
CA TYR A 55 -9.05 -7.18 4.80
C TYR A 55 -9.87 -5.91 5.02
N ARG A 56 -10.13 -5.14 3.95
CA ARG A 56 -10.98 -3.94 3.96
C ARG A 56 -10.55 -2.90 4.99
N MET A 57 -9.24 -2.76 5.20
CA MET A 57 -8.67 -1.83 6.17
C MET A 57 -7.26 -1.40 5.76
N PRO A 58 -6.78 -0.22 6.20
CA PRO A 58 -5.40 0.19 5.99
C PRO A 58 -4.42 -0.80 6.64
N THR A 59 -3.30 -1.08 5.98
CA THR A 59 -2.26 -1.95 6.55
C THR A 59 -1.58 -1.32 7.76
N SER A 60 -1.63 0.02 7.90
CA SER A 60 -1.14 0.73 9.10
C SER A 60 -1.92 0.31 10.35
N THR A 61 -3.23 0.12 10.25
CA THR A 61 -4.04 -0.36 11.39
C THR A 61 -3.71 -1.82 11.73
N MET A 62 -3.30 -2.63 10.75
CA MET A 62 -2.81 -3.99 11.02
C MET A 62 -1.44 -3.96 11.71
N GLU A 63 -0.53 -3.09 11.24
CA GLU A 63 0.78 -2.87 11.85
C GLU A 63 0.66 -2.43 13.31
N GLU A 64 -0.19 -1.45 13.61
CA GLU A 64 -0.48 -0.99 14.99
C GLU A 64 -0.92 -2.15 15.90
N ARG A 65 -1.81 -3.02 15.41
CA ARG A 65 -2.29 -4.20 16.16
C ARG A 65 -1.17 -5.21 16.40
N THR A 66 -0.33 -5.44 15.40
CA THR A 66 0.83 -6.34 15.53
C THR A 66 1.81 -5.81 16.56
N LEU A 67 2.14 -4.52 16.52
CA LEU A 67 3.00 -3.85 17.51
C LEU A 67 2.38 -3.85 18.92
N ALA A 68 1.05 -3.82 19.03
CA ALA A 68 0.31 -3.98 20.29
C ALA A 68 0.23 -5.43 20.81
N GLY A 69 0.98 -6.37 20.21
CA GLY A 69 1.11 -7.75 20.69
C GLY A 69 0.19 -8.76 20.01
N ARG A 70 -0.60 -8.37 19.00
CA ARG A 70 -1.41 -9.32 18.20
C ARG A 70 -0.57 -10.01 17.11
N THR A 71 0.52 -10.64 17.52
CA THR A 71 1.52 -11.25 16.63
C THR A 71 1.01 -12.47 15.87
N VAL A 72 -0.12 -13.07 16.26
CA VAL A 72 -0.77 -14.17 15.51
C VAL A 72 -1.09 -13.80 14.05
N THR A 73 -1.23 -12.51 13.75
CA THR A 73 -1.40 -12.01 12.37
C THR A 73 -0.20 -12.33 11.47
N LEU A 74 1.00 -12.50 12.04
CA LEU A 74 2.21 -12.84 11.29
C LEU A 74 2.21 -14.29 10.78
N ALA A 75 1.38 -15.16 11.36
CA ALA A 75 1.19 -16.53 10.86
C ALA A 75 0.31 -16.59 9.61
N ASN A 76 -0.27 -15.46 9.20
CA ASN A 76 -1.12 -15.36 8.02
C ASN A 76 -0.31 -14.86 6.82
N GLU A 77 0.17 -15.81 6.02
CA GLU A 77 0.98 -15.54 4.82
C GLU A 77 0.24 -14.72 3.75
N ASP A 78 -1.09 -14.63 3.82
CA ASP A 78 -1.90 -13.83 2.92
C ASP A 78 -1.99 -12.35 3.30
N SER A 79 -1.44 -11.96 4.45
CA SER A 79 -1.44 -10.57 4.93
C SER A 79 -0.04 -10.00 5.10
N LEU A 80 0.11 -8.69 4.90
CA LEU A 80 1.33 -7.97 5.22
C LEU A 80 1.01 -6.77 6.12
N PRO A 81 1.18 -6.89 7.45
CA PRO A 81 0.84 -5.85 8.42
C PRO A 81 1.95 -4.78 8.50
N ILE A 82 2.23 -4.13 7.38
CA ILE A 82 3.20 -3.03 7.24
C ILE A 82 2.50 -1.88 6.51
N ALA A 83 2.53 -0.66 7.07
CA ALA A 83 1.86 0.52 6.53
C ALA A 83 2.27 0.85 5.09
N GLY A 84 1.33 1.44 4.33
CA GLY A 84 1.50 1.75 2.90
C GLY A 84 0.43 1.14 2.00
N GLY A 85 -0.46 0.29 2.52
CA GLY A 85 -1.65 -0.20 1.82
C GLY A 85 -2.91 0.50 2.32
N ILE A 86 -3.72 1.07 1.43
CA ILE A 86 -4.95 1.80 1.77
C ILE A 86 -6.11 1.41 0.83
N PRO A 87 -7.30 1.05 1.36
CA PRO A 87 -8.48 0.82 0.54
C PRO A 87 -8.90 2.06 -0.24
N ILE A 88 -9.29 1.88 -1.50
CA ILE A 88 -9.89 2.93 -2.33
C ILE A 88 -11.40 2.86 -2.12
N ILE A 89 -11.98 3.94 -1.61
CA ILE A 89 -13.42 4.02 -1.28
C ILE A 89 -14.09 5.02 -2.21
N VAL A 90 -15.17 4.59 -2.88
CA VAL A 90 -16.03 5.43 -3.72
C VAL A 90 -17.48 5.15 -3.32
N ASP A 91 -18.23 6.20 -2.98
CA ASP A 91 -19.63 6.11 -2.54
C ASP A 91 -19.85 5.08 -1.40
N GLY A 92 -18.92 5.06 -0.44
CA GLY A 92 -18.95 4.13 0.70
C GLY A 92 -18.59 2.68 0.37
N LYS A 93 -18.22 2.36 -0.88
CA LYS A 93 -17.81 1.02 -1.30
C LYS A 93 -16.32 0.94 -1.57
N ILE A 94 -15.71 -0.16 -1.14
CA ILE A 94 -14.31 -0.46 -1.48
C ILE A 94 -14.27 -0.98 -2.93
N VAL A 95 -13.63 -0.20 -3.80
CA VAL A 95 -13.49 -0.51 -5.24
C VAL A 95 -12.09 -1.03 -5.60
N GLY A 96 -11.21 -1.15 -4.61
CA GLY A 96 -9.85 -1.64 -4.76
C GLY A 96 -8.97 -1.16 -3.61
N ALA A 97 -7.66 -1.21 -3.80
CA ALA A 97 -6.70 -0.62 -2.88
C ALA A 97 -5.44 -0.14 -3.61
N ILE A 98 -4.74 0.82 -3.00
CA ILE A 98 -3.39 1.23 -3.36
C ILE A 98 -2.39 0.63 -2.36
N GLY A 99 -1.21 0.25 -2.85
CA GLY A 99 -0.07 -0.13 -2.04
C GLY A 99 1.18 0.57 -2.51
N VAL A 100 1.95 1.14 -1.59
CA VAL A 100 3.21 1.85 -1.87
C VAL A 100 4.35 1.21 -1.07
N SER A 101 5.52 1.09 -1.71
CA SER A 101 6.73 0.65 -1.04
C SER A 101 7.99 1.26 -1.63
N GLY A 102 8.91 1.72 -0.78
CA GLY A 102 10.25 2.14 -1.18
C GLY A 102 10.95 3.04 -0.16
N ALA A 103 10.24 3.49 0.88
CA ALA A 103 10.80 4.24 1.99
C ALA A 103 10.36 3.63 3.34
N ALA A 104 10.39 4.39 4.45
CA ALA A 104 9.86 3.91 5.72
C ALA A 104 8.35 3.64 5.60
N ALA A 105 7.82 2.71 6.41
CA ALA A 105 6.41 2.31 6.32
C ALA A 105 5.43 3.49 6.51
N SER A 106 5.78 4.44 7.39
CA SER A 106 5.04 5.69 7.56
C SER A 106 5.07 6.56 6.31
N GLU A 107 6.22 6.69 5.65
CA GLU A 107 6.40 7.48 4.43
C GLU A 107 5.66 6.85 3.24
N ASP A 108 5.74 5.53 3.09
CA ASP A 108 4.94 4.77 2.12
C ASP A 108 3.44 5.07 2.29
N ASN A 109 2.97 5.10 3.54
CA ASN A 109 1.58 5.40 3.87
C ASN A 109 1.18 6.85 3.54
N GLU A 110 2.05 7.82 3.79
CA GLU A 110 1.81 9.22 3.42
C GLU A 110 1.78 9.42 1.89
N ILE A 111 2.61 8.71 1.13
CA ILE A 111 2.51 8.72 -0.35
C ILE A 111 1.19 8.10 -0.82
N ALA A 112 0.76 6.99 -0.21
CA ALA A 112 -0.51 6.36 -0.53
C ALA A 112 -1.71 7.31 -0.25
N LYS A 113 -1.72 8.01 0.89
CA LYS A 113 -2.72 9.03 1.22
C LYS A 113 -2.73 10.19 0.21
N ALA A 114 -1.55 10.75 -0.09
CA ALA A 114 -1.42 11.82 -1.07
C ALA A 114 -1.96 11.41 -2.45
N ALA A 115 -1.74 10.17 -2.87
CA ALA A 115 -2.28 9.64 -4.12
C ALA A 115 -3.81 9.53 -4.12
N LEU A 116 -4.43 9.30 -2.96
CA LEU A 116 -5.89 9.26 -2.76
C LEU A 116 -6.50 10.65 -2.56
N GLY A 117 -5.69 11.69 -2.32
CA GLY A 117 -6.16 13.03 -1.98
C GLY A 117 -6.59 13.15 -0.52
N GLN A 118 -5.96 12.36 0.37
CA GLN A 118 -6.16 12.39 1.82
C GLN A 118 -5.01 13.13 2.52
#